data_AF-A0A377K7E7-F1
#
_entry.id   AF-A0A377K7E7-F1
#
_cell.length_a   1.000
_cell.length_b   1.000
_cell.length_c   1.000
_cell.angle_alpha   90.00
_cell.angle_beta   90.00
_cell.angle_gamma   90.00
#
_symmetry.space_group_name_H-M   'P 1'
#
loop_
_entity.id
_entity.type
_entity.pdbx_description
1 polymer ?
#
loop_
_entity_poly.entity_id
_entity_poly.type
_entity_poly.pdbx_seq_one_letter_code
_entity_poly.pdbx_strand_id
1 'polypeptide(L)'
;MIQAGAASRIAEMEAMKRNIAQAESEIKQSQQGYRAYQNRSVKTPADEALDTELNQRFQAYITGMQPMLKYAKNGMFEAIINHESEQIRPLDNAYTDILNKAVKIRSTRANQLAEQAHQRTRLGGMFMIGAFVLALVMTLITFMVLRRIVIRPLQHAAQRIEKIASGDLTMNDEPAGRNEIGRLSRHLQQMQHSLGMTVGTVRQGAEEIYRGTSEISAGNADLSSRTEEQAAAIEQTAASMEQLTATVKQNADNAHHASKLAQEASIKASDGGQMVSGVVKTMGAISTSSKKISEITAVINSIAFQTNILALNAAVEAARAGEQGPGFAVVASEVRTLASRSAQAAKEIEGLISESVRLIDLGADEVATAGKTMSTIVDARRECHTYHAGNRRRLG
;
A
#
# COMPACT_ATOMS: atom_id res chain seq x y z
N MET A 1 -63.64 140.25 -9.76
CA MET A 1 -62.42 140.36 -8.91
C MET A 1 -62.66 140.25 -7.40
N ILE A 2 -63.86 140.53 -6.87
CA ILE A 2 -64.16 140.32 -5.43
C ILE A 2 -64.40 138.83 -5.09
N GLN A 3 -64.95 138.02 -6.01
CA GLN A 3 -65.09 136.57 -5.83
C GLN A 3 -63.76 135.79 -5.86
N ALA A 4 -62.74 136.30 -6.55
CA ALA A 4 -61.41 135.68 -6.62
C ALA A 4 -60.62 135.85 -5.30
N GLY A 5 -60.76 137.00 -4.61
CA GLY A 5 -60.15 137.23 -3.30
C GLY A 5 -60.80 136.43 -2.16
N ALA A 6 -62.12 136.21 -2.23
CA ALA A 6 -62.83 135.34 -1.28
C ALA A 6 -62.46 133.86 -1.47
N ALA A 7 -62.35 133.38 -2.72
CA ALA A 7 -61.92 132.02 -3.03
C ALA A 7 -60.47 131.75 -2.58
N SER A 8 -59.56 132.72 -2.73
CA SER A 8 -58.18 132.62 -2.24
C SER A 8 -58.10 132.50 -0.71
N ARG A 9 -58.85 133.33 0.03
CA ARG A 9 -58.90 133.24 1.49
C ARG A 9 -59.57 131.95 1.99
N ILE A 10 -60.57 131.44 1.27
CA ILE A 10 -61.21 130.15 1.60
C ILE A 10 -60.22 129.00 1.34
N ALA A 11 -59.46 129.03 0.25
CA ALA A 11 -58.43 128.03 -0.05
C ALA A 11 -57.30 128.05 0.98
N GLU A 12 -56.86 129.22 1.44
CA GLU A 12 -55.87 129.39 2.51
C GLU A 12 -56.40 128.87 3.86
N MET A 13 -57.66 129.17 4.21
CA MET A 13 -58.29 128.63 5.43
C MET A 13 -58.45 127.11 5.38
N GLU A 14 -58.82 126.52 4.24
CA GLU A 14 -58.90 125.06 4.09
C GLU A 14 -57.54 124.39 4.13
N ALA A 15 -56.50 124.99 3.55
CA ALA A 15 -55.12 124.53 3.69
C ALA A 15 -54.65 124.60 5.15
N MET A 16 -54.97 125.69 5.85
CA MET A 16 -54.66 125.86 7.27
C MET A 16 -55.35 124.83 8.16
N LYS A 17 -56.65 124.55 7.94
CA LYS A 17 -57.38 123.49 8.65
C LYS A 17 -56.76 122.11 8.41
N ARG A 18 -56.37 121.79 7.17
CA ARG A 18 -55.67 120.53 6.85
C ARG A 18 -54.33 120.42 7.57
N ASN A 19 -53.54 121.49 7.58
CA ASN A 19 -52.24 121.52 8.27
C ASN A 19 -52.40 121.36 9.79
N ILE A 20 -53.40 121.99 10.40
CA ILE A 20 -53.70 121.82 11.82
C ILE A 20 -54.15 120.38 12.13
N ALA A 21 -55.04 119.81 11.31
CA ALA A 21 -55.48 118.43 11.47
C ALA A 21 -54.32 117.42 11.31
N GLN A 22 -53.41 117.68 10.38
CA GLN A 22 -52.18 116.90 10.21
C GLN A 22 -51.27 117.01 11.43
N ALA A 23 -51.02 118.24 11.93
CA ALA A 23 -50.20 118.45 13.12
C ALA A 23 -50.79 117.75 14.36
N GLU A 24 -52.12 117.79 14.55
CA GLU A 24 -52.79 117.05 15.62
C GLU A 24 -52.65 115.52 15.47
N SER A 25 -52.69 115.02 14.23
CA SER A 25 -52.45 113.60 13.93
C SER A 25 -51.02 113.19 14.25
N GLU A 26 -50.02 113.97 13.83
CA GLU A 26 -48.60 113.73 14.09
C GLU A 26 -48.28 113.75 15.59
N ILE A 27 -48.90 114.67 16.35
CA ILE A 27 -48.82 114.67 17.83
C ILE A 27 -49.33 113.36 18.42
N LYS A 28 -50.49 112.89 17.97
CA LYS A 28 -51.07 111.63 18.45
C LYS A 28 -50.19 110.43 18.10
N GLN A 29 -49.65 110.38 16.88
CA GLN A 29 -48.75 109.30 16.45
C GLN A 29 -47.45 109.31 17.27
N SER A 30 -46.87 110.47 17.50
CA SER A 30 -45.68 110.64 18.35
C SER A 30 -45.95 110.15 19.79
N GLN A 31 -47.08 110.54 20.38
CA GLN A 31 -47.50 110.04 21.69
C GLN A 31 -47.69 108.52 21.73
N GLN A 32 -48.28 107.92 20.68
CA GLN A 32 -48.45 106.47 20.59
C GLN A 32 -47.11 105.74 20.45
N GLY A 33 -46.22 106.21 19.56
CA GLY A 33 -44.88 105.67 19.40
C GLY A 33 -44.06 105.76 20.69
N TYR A 34 -44.17 106.87 21.40
CA TYR A 34 -43.51 107.05 22.70
C TYR A 34 -44.08 106.11 23.78
N ARG A 35 -45.40 105.90 23.83
CA ARG A 35 -46.01 104.89 24.73
C ARG A 35 -45.50 103.48 24.42
N ALA A 36 -45.38 103.11 23.16
CA ALA A 36 -44.82 101.82 22.76
C ALA A 36 -43.35 101.68 23.21
N TYR A 37 -42.57 102.76 23.11
CA TYR A 37 -41.21 102.81 23.63
C TYR A 37 -41.15 102.64 25.16
N GLN A 38 -42.04 103.29 25.92
CA GLN A 38 -42.11 103.17 27.38
C GLN A 38 -42.52 101.77 27.83
N ASN A 39 -43.40 101.10 27.07
CA ASN A 39 -43.94 99.78 27.36
C ASN A 39 -43.08 98.63 26.80
N ARG A 40 -41.85 98.90 26.35
CA ARG A 40 -40.93 97.85 25.86
C ARG A 40 -40.63 96.82 26.96
N SER A 41 -40.53 95.56 26.57
CA SER A 41 -40.26 94.44 27.48
C SER A 41 -38.83 94.39 28.01
N VAL A 42 -37.87 94.95 27.28
CA VAL A 42 -36.44 94.94 27.64
C VAL A 42 -35.98 96.37 27.92
N LYS A 43 -35.70 96.66 29.19
CA LYS A 43 -35.11 97.91 29.67
C LYS A 43 -33.77 97.59 30.33
N THR A 44 -32.69 98.23 29.89
CA THR A 44 -31.40 98.14 30.62
C THR A 44 -31.31 99.26 31.64
N PRO A 45 -30.43 99.16 32.65
CA PRO A 45 -30.15 100.27 33.56
C PRO A 45 -29.79 101.57 32.83
N ALA A 46 -29.10 101.48 31.69
CA ALA A 46 -28.76 102.64 30.86
C ALA A 46 -29.98 103.21 30.10
N ASP A 47 -30.89 102.35 29.65
CA ASP A 47 -32.15 102.81 29.03
C ASP A 47 -33.09 103.43 30.08
N GLU A 48 -33.17 102.87 31.29
CA GLU A 48 -34.01 103.37 32.39
C GLU A 48 -33.52 104.73 32.92
N ALA A 49 -32.20 104.92 32.97
CA ALA A 49 -31.60 106.20 33.34
C ALA A 49 -32.01 107.34 32.38
N LEU A 50 -32.13 107.04 31.08
CA LEU A 50 -32.57 108.02 30.07
C LEU A 50 -34.09 108.10 29.94
N ASP A 51 -34.84 107.03 30.23
CA ASP A 51 -36.30 106.98 30.10
C ASP A 51 -36.98 108.11 30.88
N THR A 52 -36.51 108.37 32.11
CA THR A 52 -37.09 109.40 32.99
C THR A 52 -36.90 110.79 32.40
N GLU A 53 -35.67 111.13 32.01
CA GLU A 53 -35.34 112.42 31.40
C GLU A 53 -36.00 112.59 30.03
N LEU A 54 -35.99 111.54 29.21
CA LEU A 54 -36.64 111.52 27.90
C LEU A 54 -38.15 111.73 28.03
N ASN A 55 -38.79 111.15 29.04
CA ASN A 55 -40.23 111.35 29.28
C ASN A 55 -40.51 112.79 29.70
N GLN A 56 -39.72 113.35 30.60
CA GLN A 56 -39.86 114.75 31.01
C GLN A 56 -39.71 115.70 29.82
N ARG A 57 -38.67 115.52 29.00
CA ARG A 57 -38.43 116.37 27.81
C ARG A 57 -39.48 116.16 26.72
N PHE A 58 -39.96 114.93 26.52
CA PHE A 58 -41.05 114.63 25.60
C PHE A 58 -42.37 115.29 26.01
N GLN A 59 -42.74 115.18 27.30
CA GLN A 59 -43.96 115.83 27.82
C GLN A 59 -43.85 117.34 27.75
N ALA A 60 -42.67 117.92 28.04
CA ALA A 60 -42.42 119.35 27.90
C ALA A 60 -42.58 119.81 26.44
N TYR A 61 -42.00 119.07 25.48
CA TYR A 61 -42.14 119.36 24.05
C TYR A 61 -43.60 119.29 23.58
N ILE A 62 -44.32 118.21 23.89
CA ILE A 62 -45.73 118.03 23.51
C ILE A 62 -46.65 119.08 24.17
N THR A 63 -46.41 119.41 25.44
CA THR A 63 -47.16 120.46 26.15
C THR A 63 -46.86 121.84 25.57
N GLY A 64 -45.60 122.12 25.24
CA GLY A 64 -45.17 123.36 24.58
C GLY A 64 -45.84 123.54 23.21
N MET A 65 -46.14 122.46 22.50
CA MET A 65 -46.80 122.48 21.19
C MET A 65 -48.32 122.78 21.26
N GLN A 66 -48.96 122.67 22.43
CA GLN A 66 -50.40 122.97 22.61
C GLN A 66 -50.74 124.46 22.35
N PRO A 67 -50.00 125.45 22.89
CA PRO A 67 -50.14 126.86 22.50
C PRO A 67 -49.98 127.08 21.00
N MET A 68 -49.04 126.40 20.34
CA MET A 68 -48.80 126.53 18.90
C MET A 68 -50.02 126.10 18.09
N LEU A 69 -50.67 124.99 18.47
CA LEU A 69 -51.96 124.57 17.89
C LEU A 69 -53.08 125.59 18.14
N LYS A 70 -53.11 126.23 19.31
CA LYS A 70 -54.10 127.27 19.64
C LYS A 70 -53.87 128.54 18.83
N TYR A 71 -52.61 128.96 18.66
CA TYR A 71 -52.24 130.10 17.81
C TYR A 71 -52.57 129.83 16.34
N ALA A 72 -52.32 128.60 15.86
CA ALA A 72 -52.71 128.15 14.53
C ALA A 72 -54.24 128.16 14.36
N LYS A 73 -55.03 127.62 15.29
CA LYS A 73 -56.50 127.65 15.19
C LYS A 73 -57.08 129.07 15.16
N ASN A 74 -56.40 130.03 15.79
CA ASN A 74 -56.84 131.41 15.92
C ASN A 74 -56.22 132.37 14.89
N GLY A 75 -55.45 131.88 13.90
CA GLY A 75 -54.87 132.74 12.85
C GLY A 75 -53.71 133.64 13.30
N MET A 76 -53.11 133.39 14.47
CA MET A 76 -52.08 134.25 15.06
C MET A 76 -50.66 133.88 14.59
N PHE A 77 -50.33 134.15 13.32
CA PHE A 77 -49.07 133.70 12.71
C PHE A 77 -47.79 134.25 13.37
N GLU A 78 -47.75 135.54 13.73
CA GLU A 78 -46.58 136.12 14.42
C GLU A 78 -46.35 135.46 15.80
N ALA A 79 -47.44 135.13 16.51
CA ALA A 79 -47.35 134.41 17.78
C ALA A 79 -46.82 132.98 17.61
N ILE A 80 -47.12 132.32 16.48
CA ILE A 80 -46.56 131.00 16.15
C ILE A 80 -45.05 131.10 15.95
N ILE A 81 -44.59 132.06 15.14
CA ILE A 81 -43.17 132.21 14.80
C ILE A 81 -42.35 132.51 16.06
N ASN A 82 -42.80 133.45 16.89
CA ASN A 82 -42.11 133.81 18.13
C ASN A 82 -42.11 132.65 19.13
N HIS A 83 -43.25 131.96 19.32
CA HIS A 83 -43.36 130.81 20.22
C HIS A 83 -42.52 129.62 19.72
N GLU A 84 -42.45 129.41 18.41
CA GLU A 84 -41.59 128.39 17.81
C GLU A 84 -40.11 128.68 18.10
N SER A 85 -39.65 129.90 17.85
CA SER A 85 -38.24 130.26 18.06
C SER A 85 -37.83 130.31 19.52
N GLU A 86 -38.68 130.84 20.40
CA GLU A 86 -38.33 131.08 21.81
C GLU A 86 -38.60 129.87 22.71
N GLN A 87 -39.61 129.05 22.39
CA GLN A 87 -40.03 127.95 23.28
C GLN A 87 -39.94 126.58 22.63
N ILE A 88 -40.47 126.38 21.41
CA ILE A 88 -40.51 125.05 20.79
C ILE A 88 -39.13 124.56 20.37
N ARG A 89 -38.33 125.38 19.68
CA ARG A 89 -36.99 124.97 19.21
C ARG A 89 -36.05 124.54 20.34
N PRO A 90 -35.96 125.27 21.48
CA PRO A 90 -35.20 124.80 22.63
C PRO A 90 -35.71 123.46 23.18
N LEU A 91 -37.04 123.28 23.27
CA LEU A 91 -37.65 122.04 23.76
C LEU A 91 -37.43 120.87 22.81
N ASP A 92 -37.53 121.10 21.49
CA ASP A 92 -37.28 120.09 20.45
C ASP A 92 -35.82 119.65 20.45
N ASN A 93 -34.88 120.60 20.49
CA ASN A 93 -33.45 120.30 20.58
C ASN A 93 -33.13 119.52 21.86
N ALA A 94 -33.71 119.92 23.00
CA ALA A 94 -33.52 119.22 24.26
C ALA A 94 -34.09 117.79 24.21
N TYR A 95 -35.28 117.59 23.64
CA TYR A 95 -35.87 116.26 23.45
C TYR A 95 -35.03 115.39 22.50
N THR A 96 -34.67 115.94 21.34
CA THR A 96 -33.96 115.24 20.27
C THR A 96 -32.54 114.81 20.69
N ASP A 97 -31.83 115.60 21.51
CA ASP A 97 -30.52 115.20 22.06
C ASP A 97 -30.61 113.91 22.89
N ILE A 98 -31.58 113.82 23.80
CA ILE A 98 -31.78 112.63 24.64
C ILE A 98 -32.34 111.47 23.82
N LEU A 99 -33.24 111.74 22.88
CA LEU A 99 -33.77 110.73 21.96
C LEU A 99 -32.64 110.07 21.16
N ASN A 100 -31.73 110.86 20.60
CA ASN A 100 -30.58 110.36 19.85
C ASN A 100 -29.63 109.52 20.71
N LYS A 101 -29.42 109.90 21.98
CA LYS A 101 -28.65 109.08 22.94
C LYS A 101 -29.33 107.73 23.19
N ALA A 102 -30.65 107.73 23.41
CA ALA A 102 -31.42 106.50 23.61
C ALA A 102 -31.40 105.59 22.36
N VAL A 103 -31.55 106.16 21.16
CA VAL A 103 -31.45 105.43 19.88
C VAL A 103 -30.06 104.83 19.71
N LYS A 104 -29.00 105.59 20.01
CA LYS A 104 -27.60 105.14 19.89
C LYS A 104 -27.29 103.96 20.81
N ILE A 105 -27.71 104.02 22.08
CA ILE A 105 -27.52 102.91 23.04
C ILE A 105 -28.22 101.65 22.53
N ARG A 106 -29.47 101.77 22.08
CA ARG A 106 -30.27 100.61 21.62
C ARG A 106 -29.75 100.05 20.30
N SER A 107 -29.33 100.90 19.37
CA SER A 107 -28.70 100.48 18.10
C SER A 107 -27.37 99.77 18.36
N THR A 108 -26.52 100.31 19.24
CA THR A 108 -25.25 99.67 19.63
C THR A 108 -25.49 98.30 20.26
N ARG A 109 -26.48 98.20 21.15
CA ARG A 109 -26.86 96.93 21.77
C ARG A 109 -27.44 95.92 20.78
N ALA A 110 -28.29 96.36 19.86
CA ALA A 110 -28.85 95.50 18.82
C ALA A 110 -27.73 94.89 17.96
N ASN A 111 -26.74 95.70 17.58
CA ASN A 111 -25.57 95.23 16.84
C ASN A 111 -24.73 94.25 17.67
N GLN A 112 -24.47 94.54 18.95
CA GLN A 112 -23.75 93.63 19.85
C GLN A 112 -24.45 92.29 20.03
N LEU A 113 -25.78 92.29 20.18
CA LEU A 113 -26.57 91.05 20.30
C LEU A 113 -26.54 90.24 18.99
N ALA A 114 -26.62 90.92 17.83
CA ALA A 114 -26.49 90.27 16.54
C ALA A 114 -25.11 89.62 16.36
N GLU A 115 -24.03 90.33 16.70
CA GLU A 115 -22.66 89.79 16.67
C GLU A 115 -22.49 88.60 17.61
N GLN A 116 -22.99 88.68 18.84
CA GLN A 116 -22.95 87.57 19.80
C GLN A 116 -23.75 86.36 19.30
N ALA A 117 -24.90 86.57 18.66
CA ALA A 117 -25.68 85.49 18.05
C ALA A 117 -24.89 84.82 16.90
N HIS A 118 -24.29 85.61 16.01
CA HIS A 118 -23.45 85.08 14.93
C HIS A 118 -22.24 84.28 15.45
N GLN A 119 -21.57 84.79 16.49
CA GLN A 119 -20.45 84.07 17.12
C GLN A 119 -20.90 82.74 17.74
N ARG A 120 -22.02 82.74 18.48
CA ARG A 120 -22.58 81.50 19.08
C ARG A 120 -23.00 80.48 18.03
N THR A 121 -23.65 80.92 16.96
CA THR A 121 -24.03 80.03 15.85
C THR A 121 -22.81 79.46 15.15
N ARG A 122 -21.77 80.27 14.89
CA ARG A 122 -20.53 79.81 14.27
C ARG A 122 -19.80 78.78 15.15
N LEU A 123 -19.69 79.06 16.44
CA LEU A 123 -19.02 78.19 17.41
C LEU A 123 -19.80 76.88 17.61
N GLY A 124 -21.13 76.93 17.68
CA GLY A 124 -22.00 75.75 17.68
C GLY A 124 -21.86 74.91 16.42
N GLY A 125 -21.80 75.55 15.24
CA GLY A 125 -21.55 74.86 13.97
C GLY A 125 -20.19 74.17 13.91
N MET A 126 -19.13 74.82 14.42
CA MET A 126 -17.79 74.21 14.52
C MET A 126 -17.79 72.97 15.42
N PHE A 127 -18.49 72.99 16.55
CA PHE A 127 -18.61 71.80 17.40
C PHE A 127 -19.40 70.67 16.74
N MET A 128 -20.49 70.96 16.03
CA MET A 128 -21.24 69.94 15.28
C MET A 128 -20.39 69.29 14.19
N ILE A 129 -19.67 70.09 13.40
CA ILE A 129 -18.76 69.58 12.36
C ILE A 129 -17.64 68.77 13.02
N GLY A 130 -17.05 69.26 14.11
CA GLY A 130 -16.01 68.55 14.86
C GLY A 130 -16.48 67.19 15.37
N ALA A 131 -17.68 67.13 15.97
CA ALA A 131 -18.28 65.88 16.45
C ALA A 131 -18.58 64.90 15.31
N PHE A 132 -19.07 65.40 14.16
CA PHE A 132 -19.32 64.58 12.98
C PHE A 132 -18.03 63.99 12.40
N VAL A 133 -16.98 64.80 12.27
CA VAL A 133 -15.66 64.34 11.80
C VAL A 133 -15.07 63.31 12.78
N LEU A 134 -15.17 63.55 14.09
CA LEU A 134 -14.71 62.60 15.11
C LEU A 134 -15.44 61.26 14.99
N ALA A 135 -16.77 61.28 14.82
CA ALA A 135 -17.56 60.07 14.63
C ALA A 135 -17.12 59.29 13.39
N LEU A 136 -16.93 59.96 12.25
CA LEU A 136 -16.42 59.33 11.02
C LEU A 136 -15.03 58.70 11.21
N VAL A 137 -14.12 59.40 11.90
CA VAL A 137 -12.78 58.89 12.21
C VAL A 137 -12.86 57.65 13.10
N MET A 138 -13.70 57.67 14.14
CA MET A 138 -13.89 56.51 15.03
C MET A 138 -14.48 55.30 14.29
N THR A 139 -15.46 55.52 13.41
CA THR A 139 -16.01 54.45 12.56
C THR A 139 -14.95 53.87 11.64
N LEU A 140 -14.12 54.72 11.01
CA LEU A 140 -13.05 54.27 10.13
C LEU A 140 -11.98 53.47 10.89
N ILE A 141 -11.56 53.94 12.06
CA ILE A 141 -10.61 53.23 12.93
C ILE A 141 -11.18 51.87 13.33
N THR A 142 -12.43 51.83 13.81
CA THR A 142 -13.09 50.58 14.22
C THR A 142 -13.17 49.59 13.06
N PHE A 143 -13.54 50.05 11.86
CA PHE A 143 -13.57 49.22 10.66
C PHE A 143 -12.18 48.69 10.29
N MET A 144 -11.14 49.53 10.32
CA MET A 144 -9.77 49.10 10.04
C MET A 144 -9.27 48.06 11.05
N VAL A 145 -9.54 48.27 12.34
CA VAL A 145 -9.16 47.35 13.42
C VAL A 145 -9.89 46.01 13.28
N LEU A 146 -11.21 46.03 13.09
CA LEU A 146 -12.01 44.81 12.94
C LEU A 146 -11.58 44.01 11.70
N ARG A 147 -11.34 44.70 10.58
CA ARG A 147 -10.86 44.06 9.35
C ARG A 147 -9.48 43.42 9.53
N ARG A 148 -8.58 44.06 10.26
CA ARG A 148 -7.21 43.58 10.46
C ARG A 148 -7.09 42.48 11.51
N ILE A 149 -7.85 42.58 12.61
CA ILE A 149 -7.73 41.67 13.75
C ILE A 149 -8.66 40.45 13.62
N VAL A 150 -9.82 40.59 12.98
CA VAL A 150 -10.84 39.53 12.92
C VAL A 150 -11.02 39.00 11.49
N ILE A 151 -11.39 39.86 10.54
CA ILE A 151 -11.81 39.40 9.20
C ILE A 151 -10.67 38.74 8.42
N ARG A 152 -9.50 39.38 8.31
CA ARG A 152 -8.36 38.82 7.57
C ARG A 152 -7.86 37.50 8.16
N PRO A 153 -7.60 37.37 9.48
CA PRO A 153 -7.15 36.09 10.03
C PRO A 153 -8.19 34.96 9.91
N LEU A 154 -9.50 35.27 10.00
CA LEU A 154 -10.54 34.28 9.75
C LEU A 154 -10.56 33.79 8.30
N GLN A 155 -10.30 34.67 7.33
CA GLN A 155 -10.16 34.27 5.92
C GLN A 155 -8.96 33.34 5.72
N HIS A 156 -7.82 33.62 6.36
CA HIS A 156 -6.66 32.71 6.31
C HIS A 156 -6.95 31.36 6.98
N ALA A 157 -7.65 31.35 8.12
CA ALA A 157 -8.08 30.11 8.76
C ALA A 157 -8.99 29.28 7.85
N ALA A 158 -9.96 29.92 7.17
CA ALA A 158 -10.83 29.27 6.20
C ALA A 158 -10.05 28.67 5.02
N GLN A 159 -9.11 29.42 4.44
CA GLN A 159 -8.24 28.93 3.36
C GLN A 159 -7.39 27.74 3.81
N ARG A 160 -6.86 27.76 5.05
CA ARG A 160 -6.12 26.63 5.60
C ARG A 160 -7.00 25.39 5.75
N ILE A 161 -8.24 25.56 6.21
CA ILE A 161 -9.20 24.45 6.30
C ILE A 161 -9.50 23.88 4.91
N GLU A 162 -9.72 24.73 3.91
CA GLU A 162 -9.94 24.30 2.52
C GLU A 162 -8.75 23.50 1.97
N LYS A 163 -7.53 23.96 2.26
CA LYS A 163 -6.29 23.26 1.88
C LYS A 163 -6.15 21.91 2.58
N ILE A 164 -6.36 21.84 3.89
CA ILE A 164 -6.38 20.59 4.65
C ILE A 164 -7.44 19.64 4.10
N ALA A 165 -8.64 20.12 3.79
CA ALA A 165 -9.73 19.33 3.22
C ALA A 165 -9.40 18.80 1.82
N SER A 166 -8.63 19.55 1.02
CA SER A 166 -8.10 19.10 -0.28
C SER A 166 -6.91 18.13 -0.17
N GLY A 167 -6.43 17.84 1.04
CA GLY A 167 -5.26 16.99 1.29
C GLY A 167 -3.92 17.70 1.23
N ASP A 168 -3.90 19.03 1.02
CA ASP A 168 -2.69 19.85 1.04
C ASP A 168 -2.33 20.21 2.49
N LEU A 169 -1.37 19.47 3.06
CA LEU A 169 -0.87 19.65 4.42
C LEU A 169 0.48 20.40 4.46
N THR A 170 0.85 21.07 3.37
CA THR A 170 2.19 21.67 3.18
C THR A 170 2.27 23.14 3.56
N MET A 171 1.16 23.74 4.00
CA MET A 171 1.14 25.16 4.38
C MET A 171 2.04 25.43 5.58
N ASN A 172 2.89 26.45 5.49
CA ASN A 172 3.78 26.85 6.59
C ASN A 172 3.02 27.31 7.84
N ASP A 173 3.68 27.22 8.98
CA ASP A 173 3.20 27.80 10.23
C ASP A 173 3.21 29.32 10.16
N GLU A 174 2.17 29.95 10.71
CA GLU A 174 2.01 31.40 10.70
C GLU A 174 1.94 31.96 12.12
N PRO A 175 2.53 33.15 12.36
CA PRO A 175 2.46 33.82 13.66
C PRO A 175 1.01 34.07 14.08
N ALA A 176 0.57 33.36 15.11
CA ALA A 176 -0.78 33.50 15.63
C ALA A 176 -0.83 34.53 16.78
N GLY A 177 -1.81 35.43 16.73
CA GLY A 177 -2.06 36.40 17.81
C GLY A 177 -2.35 35.75 19.16
N ARG A 178 -2.38 36.57 20.22
CA ARG A 178 -2.70 36.10 21.59
C ARG A 178 -4.20 35.99 21.87
N ASN A 179 -5.05 36.45 20.95
CA ASN A 179 -6.51 36.39 21.05
C ASN A 179 -7.07 35.02 20.63
N GLU A 180 -8.39 34.89 20.71
CA GLU A 180 -9.17 33.69 20.38
C GLU A 180 -8.93 33.24 18.92
N ILE A 181 -8.79 34.19 17.98
CA ILE A 181 -8.52 33.89 16.58
C ILE A 181 -7.11 33.32 16.39
N GLY A 182 -6.12 33.84 17.11
CA GLY A 182 -4.79 33.26 17.14
C GLY A 182 -4.76 31.88 17.78
N ARG A 183 -5.56 31.65 18.83
CA ARG A 183 -5.71 30.30 19.43
C ARG A 183 -6.34 29.32 18.43
N LEU A 184 -7.37 29.72 17.68
CA LEU A 184 -7.93 28.93 16.59
C LEU A 184 -6.88 28.58 15.53
N SER A 185 -6.08 29.57 15.08
CA SER A 185 -5.01 29.34 14.11
C SER A 185 -3.97 28.33 14.62
N ARG A 186 -3.55 28.41 15.89
CA ARG A 186 -2.64 27.41 16.49
C ARG A 186 -3.24 26.01 16.51
N HIS A 187 -4.54 25.87 16.84
CA HIS A 187 -5.19 24.56 16.81
C HIS A 187 -5.30 24.00 15.38
N LEU A 188 -5.54 24.83 14.38
CA LEU A 188 -5.53 24.41 12.97
C LEU A 188 -4.13 23.97 12.51
N GLN A 189 -3.07 24.68 12.92
CA GLN A 189 -1.68 24.28 12.65
C GLN A 189 -1.34 22.94 13.31
N GLN A 190 -1.72 22.75 14.57
CA GLN A 190 -1.55 21.46 15.27
C GLN A 190 -2.30 20.32 14.57
N MET A 191 -3.54 20.58 14.14
CA MET A 191 -4.35 19.61 13.39
C MET A 191 -3.69 19.22 12.06
N GLN A 192 -3.18 20.21 11.32
CA GLN A 192 -2.44 19.98 10.07
C GLN A 192 -1.19 19.12 10.32
N HIS A 193 -0.43 19.41 11.37
CA HIS A 193 0.77 18.62 11.70
C HIS A 193 0.43 17.17 12.06
N SER A 194 -0.58 16.95 12.92
CA SER A 194 -1.02 15.59 13.29
C SER A 194 -1.55 14.80 12.09
N LEU A 195 -2.30 15.44 11.20
CA LEU A 195 -2.74 14.83 9.94
C LEU A 195 -1.54 14.51 9.03
N GLY A 196 -0.57 15.42 8.92
CA GLY A 196 0.65 15.23 8.13
C GLY A 196 1.46 14.03 8.61
N MET A 197 1.62 13.89 9.93
CA MET A 197 2.28 12.72 10.53
C MET A 197 1.50 11.44 10.25
N THR A 198 0.18 11.45 10.41
CA THR A 198 -0.67 10.27 10.17
C THR A 198 -0.58 9.81 8.71
N VAL A 199 -0.73 10.75 7.76
CA VAL A 199 -0.59 10.45 6.32
C VAL A 199 0.82 9.98 5.99
N GLY A 200 1.84 10.58 6.61
CA GLY A 200 3.24 10.16 6.47
C GLY A 200 3.45 8.71 6.91
N THR A 201 2.95 8.33 8.08
CA THR A 201 3.01 6.95 8.61
C THR A 201 2.25 5.98 7.72
N VAL A 202 1.05 6.34 7.25
CA VAL A 202 0.27 5.49 6.33
C VAL A 202 1.01 5.28 5.01
N ARG A 203 1.60 6.34 4.45
CA ARG A 203 2.39 6.26 3.22
C ARG A 203 3.62 5.36 3.39
N GLN A 204 4.35 5.52 4.50
CA GLN A 204 5.50 4.66 4.81
C GLN A 204 5.08 3.19 4.96
N GLY A 205 3.99 2.93 5.67
CA GLY A 205 3.45 1.56 5.80
C GLY A 205 3.04 0.97 4.44
N ALA A 206 2.44 1.76 3.55
CA ALA A 206 2.10 1.31 2.20
C ALA A 206 3.35 0.99 1.36
N GLU A 207 4.42 1.77 1.49
CA GLU A 207 5.71 1.53 0.82
C GLU A 207 6.38 0.24 1.33
N GLU A 208 6.34 0.01 2.65
CA GLU A 208 6.83 -1.23 3.26
C GLU A 208 6.02 -2.45 2.80
N ILE A 209 4.70 -2.33 2.72
CA ILE A 209 3.82 -3.38 2.17
C ILE A 209 4.16 -3.65 0.70
N TYR A 210 4.32 -2.61 -0.12
CA TYR A 210 4.64 -2.75 -1.54
C TYR A 210 5.99 -3.46 -1.76
N ARG A 211 6.99 -3.13 -0.94
CA ARG A 211 8.28 -3.83 -0.97
C ARG A 211 8.11 -5.30 -0.56
N GLY A 212 7.40 -5.57 0.54
CA GLY A 212 7.17 -6.93 1.01
C GLY A 212 6.39 -7.80 0.02
N THR A 213 5.36 -7.25 -0.64
CA THR A 213 4.61 -7.99 -1.67
C THR A 213 5.45 -8.26 -2.92
N SER A 214 6.34 -7.33 -3.29
CA SER A 214 7.28 -7.53 -4.40
C SER A 214 8.29 -8.64 -4.10
N GLU A 215 8.83 -8.67 -2.88
CA GLU A 215 9.70 -9.75 -2.40
C GLU A 215 8.98 -11.11 -2.38
N ILE A 216 7.72 -11.15 -1.89
CA ILE A 216 6.89 -12.37 -1.93
C ILE A 216 6.66 -12.83 -3.36
N SER A 217 6.35 -11.91 -4.29
CA SER A 217 6.14 -12.26 -5.69
C SER A 217 7.39 -12.87 -6.33
N ALA A 218 8.57 -12.30 -6.06
CA ALA A 218 9.84 -12.86 -6.53
C ALA A 218 10.12 -14.24 -5.91
N GLY A 219 9.90 -14.39 -4.60
CA GLY A 219 10.06 -15.67 -3.90
C GLY A 219 9.07 -16.73 -4.39
N ASN A 220 7.86 -16.35 -4.76
CA ASN A 220 6.86 -17.27 -5.29
C ASN A 220 7.23 -17.75 -6.71
N ALA A 221 7.83 -16.89 -7.53
CA ALA A 221 8.36 -17.28 -8.84
C ALA A 221 9.51 -18.30 -8.70
N ASP A 222 10.44 -18.07 -7.77
CA ASP A 222 11.52 -19.03 -7.45
C ASP A 222 10.97 -20.36 -6.94
N LEU A 223 10.00 -20.32 -6.02
CA LEU A 223 9.34 -21.53 -5.51
C LEU A 223 8.63 -22.31 -6.62
N SER A 224 7.95 -21.61 -7.54
CA SER A 224 7.30 -22.25 -8.69
C SER A 224 8.33 -22.96 -9.56
N SER A 225 9.43 -22.29 -9.91
CA SER A 225 10.53 -22.87 -10.69
C SER A 225 11.10 -24.12 -10.02
N ARG A 226 11.37 -24.06 -8.72
CA ARG A 226 11.87 -25.21 -7.95
C ARG A 226 10.87 -26.36 -7.87
N THR A 227 9.57 -26.03 -7.83
CA THR A 227 8.51 -27.04 -7.84
C THR A 227 8.43 -27.74 -9.20
N GLU A 228 8.60 -27.00 -10.30
CA GLU A 228 8.70 -27.55 -11.65
C GLU A 228 9.93 -28.46 -11.80
N GLU A 229 11.10 -28.03 -11.32
CA GLU A 229 12.32 -28.86 -11.29
C GLU A 229 12.13 -30.14 -10.47
N GLN A 230 11.48 -30.03 -9.29
CA GLN A 230 11.20 -31.18 -8.45
C GLN A 230 10.21 -32.14 -9.10
N ALA A 231 9.18 -31.63 -9.79
CA ALA A 231 8.25 -32.46 -10.54
C ALA A 231 8.98 -33.22 -11.65
N ALA A 232 9.86 -32.57 -12.42
CA ALA A 232 10.67 -33.21 -13.44
C ALA A 232 11.62 -34.28 -12.85
N ALA A 233 12.22 -34.02 -11.69
CA ALA A 233 13.06 -34.99 -10.99
C ALA A 233 12.27 -36.23 -10.53
N ILE A 234 11.02 -36.04 -10.09
CA ILE A 234 10.11 -37.14 -9.73
C ILE A 234 9.71 -37.94 -10.98
N GLU A 235 9.40 -37.30 -12.10
CA GLU A 235 9.14 -38.00 -13.37
C GLU A 235 10.34 -38.85 -13.81
N GLN A 236 11.56 -38.30 -13.75
CA GLN A 236 12.77 -39.06 -14.07
C GLN A 236 12.99 -40.22 -13.11
N THR A 237 12.68 -40.04 -11.82
CA THR A 237 12.75 -41.11 -10.81
C THR A 237 11.72 -42.20 -11.09
N ALA A 238 10.49 -41.83 -11.45
CA ALA A 238 9.44 -42.77 -11.82
C ALA A 238 9.82 -43.59 -13.06
N ALA A 239 10.32 -42.94 -14.12
CA ALA A 239 10.81 -43.60 -15.31
C ALA A 239 11.98 -44.56 -14.99
N SER A 240 12.91 -44.14 -14.13
CA SER A 240 14.01 -44.99 -13.66
C SER A 240 13.49 -46.21 -12.88
N MET A 241 12.47 -46.02 -12.05
CA MET A 241 11.80 -47.12 -11.32
C MET A 241 11.08 -48.09 -12.25
N GLU A 242 10.47 -47.62 -13.35
CA GLU A 242 9.90 -48.49 -14.38
C GLU A 242 10.98 -49.32 -15.08
N GLN A 243 12.09 -48.70 -15.48
CA GLN A 243 13.22 -49.42 -16.08
C GLN A 243 13.84 -50.44 -15.12
N LEU A 244 13.99 -50.09 -13.84
CA LEU A 244 14.45 -51.02 -12.80
C LEU A 244 13.47 -52.18 -12.63
N THR A 245 12.18 -51.91 -12.57
CA THR A 245 11.14 -52.94 -12.45
C THR A 245 11.16 -53.89 -13.63
N ALA A 246 11.30 -53.37 -14.86
CA ALA A 246 11.45 -54.17 -16.07
C ALA A 246 12.71 -55.06 -16.01
N THR A 247 13.83 -54.50 -15.56
CA THR A 247 15.10 -55.23 -15.41
C THR A 247 15.01 -56.31 -14.34
N VAL A 248 14.37 -56.03 -13.20
CA VAL A 248 14.14 -57.00 -12.12
C VAL A 248 13.23 -58.13 -12.61
N LYS A 249 12.17 -57.83 -13.36
CA LYS A 249 11.30 -58.84 -13.98
C LYS A 249 12.08 -59.71 -14.96
N GLN A 250 12.87 -59.10 -15.84
CA GLN A 250 13.72 -59.82 -16.79
C GLN A 250 14.75 -60.72 -16.06
N ASN A 251 15.34 -60.24 -14.96
CA ASN A 251 16.25 -61.05 -14.15
C ASN A 251 15.55 -62.23 -13.48
N ALA A 252 14.32 -62.04 -13.00
CA ALA A 252 13.52 -63.12 -12.43
C ALA A 252 13.16 -64.18 -13.49
N ASP A 253 12.75 -63.75 -14.69
CA ASP A 253 12.47 -64.64 -15.82
C ASP A 253 13.73 -65.39 -16.26
N ASN A 254 14.87 -64.70 -16.36
CA ASN A 254 16.17 -65.31 -16.67
C ASN A 254 16.59 -66.33 -15.60
N ALA A 255 16.41 -66.03 -14.32
CA ALA A 255 16.69 -66.97 -13.24
C ALA A 255 15.78 -68.21 -13.31
N HIS A 256 14.50 -68.03 -13.65
CA HIS A 256 13.57 -69.15 -13.87
C HIS A 256 13.99 -70.00 -15.09
N HIS A 257 14.39 -69.36 -16.19
CA HIS A 257 14.91 -70.03 -17.38
C HIS A 257 16.19 -70.82 -17.07
N ALA A 258 17.16 -70.22 -16.38
CA ALA A 258 18.39 -70.86 -15.96
C ALA A 258 18.11 -72.06 -15.03
N SER A 259 17.18 -71.92 -14.08
CA SER A 259 16.76 -73.02 -13.20
C SER A 259 16.15 -74.18 -13.99
N LYS A 260 15.35 -73.90 -15.03
CA LYS A 260 14.79 -74.94 -15.90
C LYS A 260 15.86 -75.64 -16.72
N LEU A 261 16.79 -74.88 -17.31
CA LEU A 261 17.90 -75.45 -18.08
C LEU A 261 18.81 -76.33 -17.19
N ALA A 262 19.09 -75.89 -15.97
CA ALA A 262 19.84 -76.67 -14.99
C ALA A 262 19.09 -77.96 -14.58
N GLN A 263 17.75 -77.91 -14.46
CA GLN A 263 16.93 -79.10 -14.24
C GLN A 263 17.07 -80.10 -15.39
N GLU A 264 16.94 -79.63 -16.63
CA GLU A 264 17.08 -80.48 -17.82
C GLU A 264 18.48 -81.10 -17.92
N ALA A 265 19.53 -80.32 -17.64
CA ALA A 265 20.90 -80.82 -17.58
C ALA A 265 21.09 -81.88 -16.49
N SER A 266 20.51 -81.68 -15.29
CA SER A 266 20.55 -82.65 -14.20
C SER A 266 19.82 -83.96 -14.53
N ILE A 267 18.71 -83.89 -15.27
CA ILE A 267 18.00 -85.09 -15.75
C ILE A 267 18.89 -85.86 -16.72
N LYS A 268 19.48 -85.17 -17.72
CA LYS A 268 20.41 -85.79 -18.67
C LYS A 268 21.64 -86.40 -18.00
N ALA A 269 22.19 -85.74 -16.98
CA ALA A 269 23.31 -86.29 -16.20
C ALA A 269 22.90 -87.54 -15.42
N SER A 270 21.68 -87.57 -14.85
CA SER A 270 21.12 -88.75 -14.18
C SER A 270 20.95 -89.93 -15.15
N ASP A 271 20.35 -89.67 -16.32
CA ASP A 271 20.16 -90.69 -17.38
C ASP A 271 21.53 -91.21 -17.87
N GLY A 272 22.50 -90.31 -18.05
CA GLY A 272 23.89 -90.67 -18.36
C GLY A 272 24.53 -91.54 -17.30
N GLY A 273 24.34 -91.21 -16.01
CA GLY A 273 24.81 -92.03 -14.89
C GLY A 273 24.20 -93.44 -14.88
N GLN A 274 22.91 -93.57 -15.22
CA GLN A 274 22.25 -94.87 -15.35
C GLN A 274 22.79 -95.70 -16.52
N MET A 275 23.05 -95.06 -17.66
CA MET A 275 23.68 -95.72 -18.82
C MET A 275 25.09 -96.21 -18.48
N VAL A 276 25.91 -95.36 -17.84
CA VAL A 276 27.26 -95.69 -17.38
C VAL A 276 27.24 -96.87 -16.41
N SER A 277 26.32 -96.89 -15.45
CA SER A 277 26.12 -98.03 -14.53
C SER A 277 25.83 -99.34 -15.28
N GLY A 278 25.01 -99.26 -16.35
CA GLY A 278 24.78 -100.39 -17.26
C GLY A 278 26.05 -100.88 -17.98
N VAL A 279 26.92 -99.96 -18.41
CA VAL A 279 28.21 -100.30 -19.03
C VAL A 279 29.14 -100.97 -18.02
N VAL A 280 29.28 -100.46 -16.79
CA VAL A 280 30.09 -101.10 -15.73
C VAL A 280 29.63 -102.52 -15.44
N LYS A 281 28.30 -102.74 -15.34
CA LYS A 281 27.74 -104.08 -15.15
C LYS A 281 28.09 -105.03 -16.29
N THR A 282 28.01 -104.55 -17.53
CA THR A 282 28.40 -105.32 -18.72
C THR A 282 29.89 -105.63 -18.72
N MET A 283 30.76 -104.66 -18.42
CA MET A 283 32.21 -104.87 -18.30
C MET A 283 32.56 -105.89 -17.21
N GLY A 284 31.88 -105.84 -16.06
CA GLY A 284 32.05 -106.86 -15.01
C GLY A 284 31.64 -108.27 -15.45
N ALA A 285 30.57 -108.39 -16.23
CA ALA A 285 30.16 -109.66 -16.83
C ALA A 285 31.18 -110.17 -17.86
N ILE A 286 31.73 -109.29 -18.71
CA ILE A 286 32.78 -109.64 -19.67
C ILE A 286 34.06 -110.07 -18.94
N SER A 287 34.51 -109.32 -17.93
CA SER A 287 35.69 -109.68 -17.09
C SER A 287 35.52 -111.05 -16.44
N THR A 288 34.34 -111.35 -15.90
CA THR A 288 34.01 -112.66 -15.33
C THR A 288 34.05 -113.76 -16.39
N SER A 289 33.50 -113.50 -17.58
CA SER A 289 33.53 -114.44 -18.71
C SER A 289 34.97 -114.71 -19.19
N SER A 290 35.79 -113.67 -19.32
CA SER A 290 37.20 -113.78 -19.70
C SER A 290 38.03 -114.55 -18.67
N LYS A 291 37.77 -114.39 -17.37
CA LYS A 291 38.39 -115.21 -16.32
C LYS A 291 38.05 -116.70 -16.47
N LYS A 292 36.79 -117.04 -16.77
CA LYS A 292 36.39 -118.42 -17.07
C LYS A 292 37.10 -118.97 -18.30
N ILE A 293 37.27 -118.16 -19.36
CA ILE A 293 38.05 -118.57 -20.53
C ILE A 293 39.50 -118.83 -20.13
N SER A 294 40.12 -117.97 -19.31
CA SER A 294 41.47 -118.15 -18.80
C SER A 294 41.64 -119.47 -18.02
N GLU A 295 40.67 -119.81 -17.17
CA GLU A 295 40.63 -121.09 -16.45
C GLU A 295 40.54 -122.28 -17.40
N ILE A 296 39.68 -122.20 -18.42
CA ILE A 296 39.53 -123.23 -19.45
C ILE A 296 40.83 -123.37 -20.26
N THR A 297 41.47 -122.28 -20.65
CA THR A 297 42.73 -122.32 -21.41
C THR A 297 43.87 -122.93 -20.58
N ALA A 298 43.89 -122.68 -19.26
CA ALA A 298 44.84 -123.32 -18.36
C ALA A 298 44.61 -124.84 -18.28
N VAL A 299 43.34 -125.28 -18.25
CA VAL A 299 43.00 -126.72 -18.34
C VAL A 299 43.40 -127.31 -19.68
N ILE A 300 43.17 -126.62 -20.81
CA ILE A 300 43.60 -127.06 -22.14
C ILE A 300 45.13 -127.20 -22.21
N ASN A 301 45.87 -126.23 -21.68
CA ASN A 301 47.33 -126.29 -21.61
C ASN A 301 47.80 -127.49 -20.75
N SER A 302 47.12 -127.75 -19.63
CA SER A 302 47.37 -128.93 -18.79
C SER A 302 47.09 -130.25 -19.54
N ILE A 303 45.98 -130.33 -20.28
CA ILE A 303 45.65 -131.50 -21.13
C ILE A 303 46.71 -131.66 -22.23
N ALA A 304 47.13 -130.58 -22.87
CA ALA A 304 48.17 -130.62 -23.90
C ALA A 304 49.51 -131.12 -23.32
N PHE A 305 49.88 -130.66 -22.12
CA PHE A 305 51.06 -131.15 -21.41
C PHE A 305 50.94 -132.65 -21.05
N GLN A 306 49.81 -133.09 -20.48
CA GLN A 306 49.55 -134.50 -20.20
C GLN A 306 49.61 -135.35 -21.48
N THR A 307 49.02 -134.87 -22.57
CA THR A 307 49.03 -135.52 -23.88
C THR A 307 50.46 -135.64 -24.44
N ASN A 308 51.28 -134.60 -24.27
CA ASN A 308 52.69 -134.59 -24.66
C ASN A 308 53.51 -135.64 -23.87
N ILE A 309 53.24 -135.80 -22.57
CA ILE A 309 53.86 -136.85 -21.73
C ILE A 309 53.39 -138.25 -22.13
N LEU A 310 52.08 -138.44 -22.39
CA LEU A 310 51.52 -139.71 -22.88
C LEU A 310 52.13 -140.11 -24.23
N ALA A 311 52.26 -139.15 -25.16
CA ALA A 311 52.87 -139.38 -26.46
C ALA A 311 54.36 -139.72 -26.36
N LEU A 312 55.10 -139.08 -25.44
CA LEU A 312 56.48 -139.44 -25.13
C LEU A 312 56.59 -140.88 -24.61
N ASN A 313 55.73 -141.27 -23.67
CA ASN A 313 55.69 -142.64 -23.15
C ASN A 313 55.35 -143.66 -24.25
N ALA A 314 54.41 -143.35 -25.14
CA ALA A 314 54.06 -144.19 -26.28
C ALA A 314 55.22 -144.31 -27.31
N ALA A 315 55.95 -143.22 -27.57
CA ALA A 315 57.12 -143.24 -28.45
C ALA A 315 58.26 -144.11 -27.89
N VAL A 316 58.47 -144.08 -26.56
CA VAL A 316 59.44 -144.94 -25.87
C VAL A 316 59.03 -146.41 -25.97
N GLU A 317 57.76 -146.73 -25.75
CA GLU A 317 57.27 -148.12 -25.83
C GLU A 317 57.27 -148.65 -27.27
N ALA A 318 56.99 -147.80 -28.26
CA ALA A 318 57.11 -148.13 -29.68
C ALA A 318 58.57 -148.43 -30.10
N ALA A 319 59.56 -147.69 -29.56
CA ALA A 319 60.98 -147.99 -29.74
C ALA A 319 61.39 -149.33 -29.10
N ARG A 320 60.66 -149.76 -28.06
CA ARG A 320 60.89 -151.01 -27.33
C ARG A 320 60.32 -152.25 -28.04
N ALA A 321 59.30 -152.07 -28.88
CA ALA A 321 58.58 -153.14 -29.58
C ALA A 321 59.28 -153.68 -30.87
N GLY A 322 60.47 -153.20 -31.21
CA GLY A 322 61.27 -153.72 -32.33
C GLY A 322 60.58 -153.60 -33.70
N GLU A 323 60.57 -154.67 -34.50
CA GLU A 323 60.10 -154.70 -35.91
C GLU A 323 58.62 -154.30 -36.11
N GLN A 324 57.77 -154.36 -35.07
CA GLN A 324 56.34 -154.00 -35.15
C GLN A 324 56.05 -152.54 -34.73
N GLY A 325 57.03 -151.84 -34.17
CA GLY A 325 56.91 -150.47 -33.63
C GLY A 325 56.95 -149.28 -34.60
N PRO A 326 57.45 -149.36 -35.86
CA PRO A 326 57.67 -148.16 -36.69
C PRO A 326 56.41 -147.33 -36.95
N GLY A 327 55.26 -147.97 -37.20
CA GLY A 327 53.98 -147.26 -37.41
C GLY A 327 53.48 -146.55 -36.14
N PHE A 328 53.66 -147.18 -34.97
CA PHE A 328 53.27 -146.59 -33.68
C PHE A 328 54.19 -145.44 -33.27
N ALA A 329 55.49 -145.51 -33.57
CA ALA A 329 56.44 -144.44 -33.28
C ALA A 329 56.13 -143.17 -34.08
N VAL A 330 55.71 -143.30 -35.35
CA VAL A 330 55.28 -142.16 -36.18
C VAL A 330 54.02 -141.52 -35.61
N VAL A 331 53.00 -142.31 -35.24
CA VAL A 331 51.78 -141.79 -34.63
C VAL A 331 52.09 -141.10 -33.29
N ALA A 332 52.94 -141.67 -32.44
CA ALA A 332 53.33 -141.05 -31.18
C ALA A 332 54.09 -139.72 -31.38
N SER A 333 54.96 -139.62 -32.39
CA SER A 333 55.64 -138.37 -32.74
C SER A 333 54.67 -137.30 -33.27
N GLU A 334 53.69 -137.69 -34.06
CA GLU A 334 52.66 -136.79 -34.58
C GLU A 334 51.74 -136.28 -33.47
N VAL A 335 51.31 -137.17 -32.55
CA VAL A 335 50.50 -136.81 -31.36
C VAL A 335 51.29 -135.86 -30.45
N ARG A 336 52.61 -136.09 -30.27
CA ARG A 336 53.48 -135.20 -29.50
C ARG A 336 53.60 -133.81 -30.13
N THR A 337 53.77 -133.76 -31.45
CA THR A 337 53.85 -132.49 -32.21
C THR A 337 52.53 -131.74 -32.12
N LEU A 338 51.39 -132.44 -32.24
CA LEU A 338 50.06 -131.86 -32.07
C LEU A 338 49.85 -131.33 -30.64
N ALA A 339 50.28 -132.08 -29.62
CA ALA A 339 50.21 -131.65 -28.23
C ALA A 339 51.05 -130.40 -27.95
N SER A 340 52.26 -130.31 -28.50
CA SER A 340 53.10 -129.10 -28.42
C SER A 340 52.47 -127.90 -29.13
N ARG A 341 51.84 -128.11 -30.30
CA ARG A 341 51.10 -127.06 -31.01
C ARG A 341 49.87 -126.60 -30.22
N SER A 342 49.14 -127.52 -29.60
CA SER A 342 48.00 -127.19 -28.73
C SER A 342 48.42 -126.42 -27.48
N ALA A 343 49.54 -126.78 -26.85
CA ALA A 343 50.08 -126.04 -25.70
C ALA A 343 50.51 -124.61 -26.08
N GLN A 344 51.17 -124.46 -27.23
CA GLN A 344 51.56 -123.14 -27.75
C GLN A 344 50.34 -122.27 -28.07
N ALA A 345 49.34 -122.82 -28.75
CA ALA A 345 48.08 -122.11 -29.04
C ALA A 345 47.32 -121.74 -27.76
N ALA A 346 47.27 -122.63 -26.76
CA ALA A 346 46.65 -122.35 -25.48
C ALA A 346 47.35 -121.18 -24.74
N LYS A 347 48.68 -121.13 -24.79
CA LYS A 347 49.48 -120.04 -24.20
C LYS A 347 49.29 -118.69 -24.92
N GLU A 348 49.14 -118.72 -26.25
CA GLU A 348 48.80 -117.52 -27.02
C GLU A 348 47.40 -116.99 -26.70
N ILE A 349 46.40 -117.89 -26.57
CA ILE A 349 45.04 -117.51 -26.13
C ILE A 349 45.07 -116.97 -24.70
N GLU A 350 45.81 -117.61 -23.79
CA GLU A 350 45.99 -117.13 -22.41
C GLU A 350 46.55 -115.70 -22.37
N GLY A 351 47.56 -115.39 -23.21
CA GLY A 351 48.10 -114.04 -23.37
C GLY A 351 47.07 -113.03 -23.87
N LEU A 352 46.29 -113.37 -24.89
CA LEU A 352 45.23 -112.50 -25.44
C LEU A 352 44.09 -112.27 -24.42
N ILE A 353 43.73 -113.29 -23.64
CA ILE A 353 42.71 -113.18 -22.60
C ILE A 353 43.22 -112.34 -21.44
N SER A 354 44.47 -112.52 -21.02
CA SER A 354 45.10 -111.69 -19.99
C SER A 354 45.11 -110.21 -20.38
N GLU A 355 45.47 -109.91 -21.64
CA GLU A 355 45.44 -108.55 -22.16
C GLU A 355 43.99 -108.01 -22.28
N SER A 356 43.04 -108.85 -22.68
CA SER A 356 41.62 -108.47 -22.72
C SER A 356 41.08 -108.12 -21.34
N VAL A 357 41.41 -108.92 -20.31
CA VAL A 357 41.03 -108.62 -18.91
C VAL A 357 41.63 -107.29 -18.47
N ARG A 358 42.91 -107.04 -18.77
CA ARG A 358 43.58 -105.76 -18.46
C ARG A 358 42.88 -104.56 -19.10
N LEU A 359 42.49 -104.66 -20.37
CA LEU A 359 41.78 -103.59 -21.08
C LEU A 359 40.36 -103.37 -20.55
N ILE A 360 39.66 -104.45 -20.17
CA ILE A 360 38.33 -104.36 -19.55
C ILE A 360 38.41 -103.69 -18.17
N ASP A 361 39.40 -104.05 -17.35
CA ASP A 361 39.57 -103.46 -16.03
C ASP A 361 39.92 -101.96 -16.11
N LEU A 362 40.77 -101.57 -17.07
CA LEU A 362 41.06 -100.15 -17.36
C LEU A 362 39.81 -99.40 -17.82
N GLY A 363 39.05 -99.98 -18.76
CA GLY A 363 37.80 -99.38 -19.23
C GLY A 363 36.74 -99.29 -18.14
N ALA A 364 36.67 -100.26 -17.23
CA ALA A 364 35.76 -100.23 -16.09
C ALA A 364 36.10 -99.08 -15.13
N ASP A 365 37.38 -98.79 -14.90
CA ASP A 365 37.84 -97.68 -14.05
C ASP A 365 37.53 -96.30 -14.66
N GLU A 366 37.78 -96.11 -15.97
CA GLU A 366 37.42 -94.87 -16.68
C GLU A 366 35.91 -94.61 -16.66
N VAL A 367 35.11 -95.65 -16.91
CA VAL A 367 33.65 -95.57 -16.90
C VAL A 367 33.12 -95.35 -15.48
N ALA A 368 33.72 -95.96 -14.46
CA ALA A 368 33.38 -95.69 -13.06
C ALA A 368 33.67 -94.24 -12.66
N THR A 369 34.79 -93.69 -13.13
CA THR A 369 35.15 -92.28 -12.94
C THR A 369 34.14 -91.36 -13.62
N ALA A 370 33.75 -91.66 -14.86
CA ALA A 370 32.71 -90.92 -15.58
C ALA A 370 31.36 -90.95 -14.82
N GLY A 371 31.01 -92.10 -14.23
CA GLY A 371 29.80 -92.25 -13.40
C GLY A 371 29.84 -91.39 -12.15
N LYS A 372 31.01 -91.31 -11.49
CA LYS A 372 31.22 -90.43 -10.33
C LYS A 372 31.06 -88.96 -10.71
N THR A 373 31.60 -88.53 -11.85
CA THR A 373 31.44 -87.16 -12.36
C THR A 373 29.97 -86.81 -12.62
N MET A 374 29.19 -87.73 -13.20
CA MET A 374 27.75 -87.53 -13.39
C MET A 374 27.00 -87.38 -12.05
N SER A 375 27.36 -88.17 -11.03
CA SER A 375 26.79 -88.01 -9.67
C SER A 375 27.12 -86.64 -9.08
N THR A 376 28.37 -86.18 -9.21
CA THR A 376 28.78 -84.86 -8.71
C THR A 376 27.99 -83.72 -9.36
N ILE A 377 27.67 -83.83 -10.65
CA ILE A 377 26.83 -82.84 -11.36
C ILE A 377 25.40 -82.79 -10.77
N VAL A 378 24.82 -83.96 -10.47
CA VAL A 378 23.48 -84.05 -9.86
C VAL A 378 23.47 -83.49 -8.42
N ASP A 379 24.50 -83.78 -7.64
CA ASP A 379 24.63 -83.33 -6.26
C ASP A 379 24.87 -81.81 -6.15
N ALA A 380 25.73 -81.23 -7.00
CA ALA A 380 25.96 -79.78 -7.05
C ALA A 380 24.66 -78.98 -7.29
N ARG A 381 23.72 -79.53 -8.08
CA ARG A 381 22.40 -78.92 -8.29
C ARG A 381 21.50 -79.01 -7.04
N ARG A 382 21.58 -80.10 -6.25
CA ARG A 382 20.83 -80.21 -4.98
C ARG A 382 21.27 -79.14 -3.99
N GLU A 383 22.56 -78.86 -3.88
CA GLU A 383 23.09 -77.77 -3.05
C GLU A 383 22.64 -76.39 -3.52
N CYS A 384 22.62 -76.15 -4.85
CA CYS A 384 22.10 -74.90 -5.40
C CYS A 384 20.61 -74.69 -5.09
N HIS A 385 19.80 -75.77 -5.14
CA HIS A 385 18.38 -75.71 -4.81
C HIS A 385 18.13 -75.46 -3.31
N THR A 386 18.90 -76.08 -2.40
CA THR A 386 18.77 -75.85 -0.95
C THR A 386 19.19 -74.43 -0.56
N TYR A 387 20.22 -73.87 -1.20
CA TYR A 387 20.62 -72.48 -0.99
C TYR A 387 19.52 -71.48 -1.37
N HIS A 388 18.86 -71.67 -2.53
CA HIS A 388 17.74 -70.82 -2.94
C HIS A 388 16.47 -70.99 -2.09
N ALA A 389 16.15 -72.21 -1.64
CA ALA A 389 15.02 -72.46 -0.76
C ALA A 389 15.20 -71.85 0.64
N GLY A 390 16.43 -71.81 1.15
CA GLY A 390 16.77 -71.15 2.42
C GLY A 390 16.60 -69.63 2.37
N ASN A 391 17.01 -68.98 1.27
CA ASN A 391 16.88 -67.53 1.13
C ASN A 391 15.43 -67.05 0.93
N ARG A 392 14.55 -67.83 0.27
CA ARG A 392 13.12 -67.47 0.16
C ARG A 392 12.40 -67.43 1.51
N ARG A 393 12.82 -68.23 2.50
CA ARG A 393 12.22 -68.20 3.85
C ARG A 393 12.71 -67.06 4.74
N ARG A 394 13.76 -66.33 4.33
CA ARG A 394 14.31 -65.19 5.07
C ARG A 394 13.78 -63.83 4.59
N LEU A 395 13.12 -63.80 3.43
CA LEU A 395 12.69 -62.57 2.75
C LEU A 395 11.16 -62.42 2.66
N GLY A 396 10.39 -63.38 3.19
CA GLY A 396 8.96 -63.22 3.50
C GLY A 396 8.80 -63.25 5.00
#